data_AF-A0A292PMB7-F1
#
_entry.id   AF-A0A292PMB7-F1
#
_cell.length_a   1.000
_cell.length_b   1.000
_cell.length_c   1.000
_cell.angle_alpha   90.00
_cell.angle_beta   90.00
_cell.angle_gamma   90.00
#
_symmetry.space_group_name_H-M   'P 1'
#
loop_
_entity.id
_entity.type
_entity.pdbx_description
1 polymer ?
#
loop_
_entity_poly.entity_id
_entity_poly.type
_entity_poly.pdbx_seq_one_letter_code
_entity_poly.pdbx_strand_id
1 'polypeptide(L)'
;MYTLPPLFYLIYAVMEPISMLSGFLYIIMSPEAFLAEQMPLTPEQTATLTPNAKASLLQLANCYLLLSMCSTAVLRSAGEECVVRRFLFALLLGDIGHVKADASFSEAHGSYFTYVAVGADYFFSPSEWNLLTHGNLTFTIFLFLSRCVYLLGWGGGNARSQGTIKAKSN
;
A
#
# COMPACT_ATOMS: atom_id res chain seq x y z
N MET A 1 24.59 -8.94 3.76
CA MET A 1 23.47 -8.15 3.21
C MET A 1 22.34 -9.12 2.92
N TYR A 2 21.23 -9.04 3.66
CA TYR A 2 20.08 -9.88 3.38
C TYR A 2 19.46 -9.42 2.07
N THR A 3 19.26 -10.35 1.13
CA THR A 3 18.76 -10.03 -0.21
C THR A 3 17.38 -10.65 -0.36
N LEU A 4 16.38 -9.80 -0.60
CA LEU A 4 15.04 -10.24 -0.97
C LEU A 4 15.12 -11.18 -2.19
N PRO A 5 14.28 -12.24 -2.27
CA PRO A 5 14.21 -13.02 -3.49
C PRO A 5 13.88 -12.12 -4.70
N PRO A 6 14.41 -12.40 -5.90
CA PRO A 6 14.40 -11.46 -7.03
C PRO A 6 13.02 -10.87 -7.37
N LEU A 7 11.97 -11.70 -7.32
CA LEU A 7 10.59 -11.26 -7.55
C LEU A 7 10.14 -10.22 -6.51
N PHE A 8 10.34 -10.49 -5.23
CA PHE A 8 9.95 -9.58 -4.15
C PHE A 8 10.82 -8.33 -4.11
N TYR A 9 12.09 -8.44 -4.51
CA TYR A 9 12.95 -7.28 -4.70
C TYR A 9 12.40 -6.37 -5.82
N LEU A 10 12.04 -6.94 -6.97
CA LEU A 10 11.44 -6.18 -8.07
C LEU A 10 10.15 -5.48 -7.63
N ILE A 11 9.27 -6.18 -6.91
CA ILE A 11 8.00 -5.62 -6.43
C ILE A 11 8.26 -4.47 -5.44
N TYR A 12 8.95 -4.76 -4.32
CA TYR A 12 8.98 -3.83 -3.19
C TYR A 12 10.11 -2.80 -3.26
N ALA A 13 11.27 -3.14 -3.85
CA ALA A 13 12.40 -2.22 -3.92
C ALA A 13 12.40 -1.38 -5.21
N VAL A 14 11.64 -1.78 -6.25
CA VAL A 14 11.63 -1.08 -7.55
C VAL A 14 10.23 -0.58 -7.90
N MET A 15 9.26 -1.47 -8.16
CA MET A 15 7.95 -1.08 -8.69
C MET A 15 7.16 -0.22 -7.69
N GLU A 16 7.10 -0.63 -6.43
CA GLU A 16 6.39 0.08 -5.38
C GLU A 16 6.94 1.51 -5.15
N PRO A 17 8.25 1.73 -4.94
CA PRO A 17 8.81 3.07 -4.77
C PRO A 17 8.58 3.97 -5.98
N ILE A 18 8.66 3.42 -7.20
CA ILE A 18 8.36 4.16 -8.44
C ILE A 18 6.89 4.56 -8.45
N SER A 19 5.97 3.65 -8.15
CA SER A 19 4.53 3.96 -8.12
C SER A 19 4.19 5.08 -7.13
N MET A 20 4.77 5.06 -5.92
CA MET A 20 4.56 6.12 -4.94
C MET A 20 5.21 7.44 -5.38
N LEU A 21 6.39 7.38 -5.99
CA LEU A 21 7.03 8.57 -6.56
C LEU A 21 6.19 9.17 -7.69
N SER A 22 5.57 8.34 -8.54
CA SER A 22 4.63 8.79 -9.57
C SER A 22 3.41 9.47 -8.96
N GLY A 23 2.84 8.92 -7.88
CA GLY A 23 1.75 9.55 -7.14
C GLY A 23 2.14 10.93 -6.57
N PHE A 24 3.33 11.04 -5.98
CA PHE A 24 3.89 12.32 -5.53
C PHE A 24 4.00 13.32 -6.69
N LEU A 25 4.65 12.93 -7.78
CA LEU A 25 4.84 13.79 -8.95
C LEU A 25 3.51 14.24 -9.54
N TYR A 26 2.51 13.34 -9.59
CA TYR A 26 1.21 13.67 -10.14
C TYR A 26 0.52 14.78 -9.32
N ILE A 27 0.51 14.68 -7.99
CA ILE A 27 -0.05 15.72 -7.12
C ILE A 27 0.68 17.05 -7.29
N ILE A 28 2.02 17.03 -7.37
CA ILE A 28 2.83 18.25 -7.50
C ILE A 28 2.62 18.93 -8.85
N MET A 29 2.49 18.16 -9.93
CA MET A 29 2.34 18.70 -11.28
C MET A 29 0.91 19.12 -11.60
N SER A 30 -0.11 18.45 -11.03
CA SER A 30 -1.52 18.68 -11.38
C SER A 30 -2.46 18.33 -10.22
N PRO A 31 -2.47 19.12 -9.13
CA PRO A 31 -3.28 18.83 -7.96
C PRO A 31 -4.78 18.89 -8.23
N GLU A 32 -5.24 19.74 -9.15
CA GLU A 32 -6.65 19.83 -9.55
C GLU A 32 -7.11 18.55 -10.27
N ALA A 33 -6.29 18.04 -11.19
CA ALA A 33 -6.59 16.79 -11.91
C ALA A 33 -6.56 15.59 -10.95
N PHE A 34 -5.56 15.53 -10.09
CA PHE A 34 -5.47 14.48 -9.06
C PHE A 34 -6.69 14.48 -8.15
N LEU A 35 -7.18 15.66 -7.74
CA LEU A 35 -8.39 15.81 -6.92
C LEU A 35 -9.64 15.33 -7.67
N ALA A 36 -9.80 15.74 -8.93
CA ALA A 36 -10.94 15.38 -9.74
C ALA A 36 -11.02 13.86 -9.99
N GLU A 37 -9.88 13.20 -10.13
CA GLU A 37 -9.79 11.76 -10.37
C GLU A 37 -9.93 10.90 -9.09
N GLN A 38 -9.99 11.50 -7.89
CA GLN A 38 -10.26 10.74 -6.66
C GLN A 38 -11.67 10.14 -6.62
N MET A 39 -12.60 10.69 -7.42
CA MET A 39 -14.00 10.28 -7.44
C MET A 39 -14.50 10.08 -8.87
N PRO A 40 -15.59 9.31 -9.07
CA PRO A 40 -16.24 9.22 -10.36
C PRO A 40 -16.75 10.61 -10.75
N LEU A 41 -16.46 11.05 -11.98
CA LEU A 41 -16.95 12.33 -12.49
C LEU A 41 -18.45 12.22 -12.77
N THR A 42 -19.29 12.44 -11.76
CA THR A 42 -20.72 12.66 -11.96
C THR A 42 -20.92 14.05 -12.60
N PRO A 43 -21.84 14.24 -13.56
CA PRO A 43 -22.04 15.52 -14.26
C PRO A 43 -22.29 16.74 -13.34
N GLU A 44 -22.69 16.51 -12.10
CA GLU A 44 -22.96 17.54 -11.09
C GLU A 44 -21.74 17.89 -10.20
N GLN A 45 -20.61 17.17 -10.31
CA GLN A 45 -19.45 17.33 -9.43
C GLN A 45 -18.27 18.00 -10.13
N THR A 46 -18.16 19.32 -9.99
CA THR A 46 -16.93 20.03 -10.32
C THR A 46 -16.01 20.01 -9.10
N ALA A 47 -14.95 19.20 -9.13
CA ALA A 47 -13.94 19.18 -8.07
C ALA A 47 -13.29 20.57 -7.93
N THR A 48 -13.66 21.32 -6.90
CA THR A 48 -13.10 22.65 -6.64
C THR A 48 -11.94 22.52 -5.67
N LEU A 49 -10.74 22.89 -6.11
CA LEU A 49 -9.54 22.85 -5.28
C LEU A 49 -9.54 24.04 -4.29
N THR A 50 -10.11 23.81 -3.11
CA THR A 50 -10.04 24.78 -2.01
C THR A 50 -8.62 24.86 -1.43
N PRO A 51 -8.23 25.96 -0.75
CA PRO A 51 -6.93 26.04 -0.08
C PRO A 51 -6.66 24.91 0.91
N ASN A 52 -7.70 24.48 1.65
CA ASN A 52 -7.61 23.36 2.58
C ASN A 52 -7.38 22.04 1.85
N ALA A 53 -8.13 21.78 0.76
CA ALA A 53 -7.93 20.59 -0.06
C ALA A 53 -6.51 20.57 -0.66
N LYS A 54 -6.02 21.70 -1.16
CA LYS A 54 -4.65 21.82 -1.67
C LYS A 54 -3.61 21.51 -0.59
N ALA A 55 -3.77 22.03 0.62
CA ALA A 55 -2.87 21.72 1.73
C ALA A 55 -2.86 20.22 2.06
N SER A 56 -4.03 19.58 2.12
CA SER A 56 -4.16 18.13 2.34
C SER A 56 -3.53 17.29 1.23
N LEU A 57 -3.70 17.69 -0.05
CA LEU A 57 -3.04 17.01 -1.17
C LEU A 57 -1.52 17.11 -1.09
N LEU A 58 -0.97 18.28 -0.75
CA LEU A 58 0.47 18.44 -0.60
C LEU A 58 1.02 17.63 0.57
N GLN A 59 0.26 17.48 1.66
CA GLN A 59 0.61 16.57 2.75
C GLN A 59 0.60 15.11 2.28
N LEU A 60 -0.41 14.71 1.50
CA LEU A 60 -0.48 13.37 0.91
C LEU A 60 0.71 13.11 -0.04
N ALA A 61 1.08 14.08 -0.88
CA ALA A 61 2.24 13.98 -1.75
C ALA A 61 3.53 13.76 -0.94
N ASN A 62 3.72 14.52 0.14
CA ASN A 62 4.86 14.32 1.05
C ASN A 62 4.87 12.92 1.67
N CYS A 63 3.71 12.36 2.05
CA CYS A 63 3.62 10.98 2.52
C CYS A 63 4.03 9.97 1.45
N TYR A 64 3.61 10.14 0.20
CA TYR A 64 4.03 9.28 -0.92
C TYR A 64 5.54 9.33 -1.17
N LEU A 65 6.12 10.52 -1.17
CA LEU A 65 7.58 10.68 -1.29
C LEU A 65 8.30 10.01 -0.13
N LEU A 66 7.85 10.24 1.11
CA LEU A 66 8.42 9.64 2.30
C LEU A 66 8.38 8.10 2.23
N LEU A 67 7.23 7.51 1.90
CA LEU A 67 7.09 6.06 1.78
C LEU A 67 7.98 5.48 0.66
N SER A 68 8.11 6.18 -0.48
CA SER A 68 9.03 5.82 -1.57
C SER A 68 10.49 5.80 -1.09
N MET A 69 10.91 6.83 -0.37
CA MET A 69 12.27 6.93 0.15
C MET A 69 12.53 5.93 1.28
N CYS A 70 11.58 5.74 2.20
CA CYS A 70 11.69 4.74 3.27
C CYS A 70 11.79 3.33 2.70
N SER A 71 10.94 2.97 1.73
CA SER A 71 10.98 1.65 1.08
C SER A 71 12.31 1.44 0.36
N THR A 72 12.77 2.45 -0.36
CA THR A 72 14.08 2.44 -1.02
C THR A 72 15.22 2.28 -0.04
N ALA A 73 15.24 3.06 1.04
CA ALA A 73 16.32 3.06 2.02
C ALA A 73 16.35 1.76 2.81
N VAL A 74 15.22 1.34 3.39
CA VAL A 74 15.15 0.15 4.25
C VAL A 74 15.42 -1.11 3.45
N LEU A 75 14.74 -1.32 2.31
CA LEU A 75 14.87 -2.57 1.55
C LEU A 75 16.22 -2.71 0.84
N ARG A 76 16.93 -1.62 0.57
CA ARG A 76 18.27 -1.66 -0.02
C ARG A 76 19.41 -1.62 1.01
N SER A 77 19.14 -1.31 2.27
CA SER A 77 20.19 -1.24 3.31
C SER A 77 20.07 -2.32 4.38
N ALA A 78 18.90 -2.98 4.51
CA ALA A 78 18.67 -3.97 5.54
C ALA A 78 19.67 -5.13 5.46
N GLY A 79 20.43 -5.32 6.53
CA GLY A 79 21.34 -6.47 6.69
C GLY A 79 20.65 -7.74 7.16
N GLU A 80 19.46 -7.61 7.75
CA GLU A 80 18.76 -8.68 8.47
C GLU A 80 17.33 -8.88 7.94
N GLU A 81 16.94 -10.15 7.82
CA GLU A 81 15.58 -10.54 7.41
C GLU A 81 14.50 -9.99 8.35
N CYS A 82 14.78 -9.94 9.66
CA CYS A 82 13.80 -9.51 10.65
C CYS A 82 13.33 -8.06 10.43
N VAL A 83 14.25 -7.19 9.97
CA VAL A 83 13.96 -5.79 9.65
C VAL A 83 13.06 -5.72 8.42
N VAL A 84 13.39 -6.45 7.36
CA VAL A 84 12.59 -6.50 6.13
C VAL A 84 11.18 -7.01 6.40
N ARG A 85 11.03 -8.11 7.16
CA ARG A 85 9.72 -8.67 7.50
C ARG A 85 8.88 -7.71 8.34
N ARG A 86 9.47 -7.05 9.35
CA ARG A 86 8.76 -6.06 10.17
C ARG A 86 8.35 -4.85 9.35
N PHE A 87 9.21 -4.38 8.45
CA PHE A 87 8.90 -3.29 7.55
C PHE A 87 7.75 -3.63 6.59
N LEU A 88 7.80 -4.80 5.94
CA LEU A 88 6.73 -5.27 5.06
C LEU A 88 5.43 -5.54 5.82
N PHE A 89 5.50 -5.95 7.08
CA PHE A 89 4.31 -6.05 7.94
C PHE A 89 3.69 -4.69 8.24
N ALA A 90 4.49 -3.65 8.48
CA ALA A 90 3.97 -2.29 8.64
C ALA A 90 3.30 -1.78 7.36
N LEU A 91 3.87 -2.06 6.18
CA LEU A 91 3.25 -1.72 4.90
C LEU A 91 1.95 -2.51 4.66
N LEU A 92 1.91 -3.80 5.03
CA LEU A 92 0.69 -4.62 4.97
C LEU A 92 -0.46 -3.99 5.78
N LEU A 93 -0.16 -3.45 6.98
CA LEU A 93 -1.16 -2.74 7.77
C LEU A 93 -1.66 -1.47 7.07
N GLY A 94 -0.79 -0.78 6.34
CA GLY A 94 -1.17 0.34 5.48
C GLY A 94 -2.14 -0.06 4.37
N ASP A 95 -1.87 -1.19 3.68
CA ASP A 95 -2.74 -1.68 2.60
C ASP A 95 -4.15 -2.03 3.09
N ILE A 96 -4.28 -2.55 4.31
CA ILE A 96 -5.57 -2.88 4.91
C ILE A 96 -6.48 -1.63 4.98
N GLY A 97 -5.89 -0.45 5.19
CA GLY A 97 -6.62 0.82 5.15
C GLY A 97 -7.24 1.15 3.79
N HIS A 98 -6.68 0.62 2.70
CA HIS A 98 -7.17 0.78 1.33
C HIS A 98 -8.13 -0.32 0.87
N VAL A 99 -7.91 -1.57 1.29
CA VAL A 99 -8.54 -2.77 0.69
C VAL A 99 -9.77 -3.29 1.45
N LYS A 100 -10.01 -2.88 2.71
CA LYS A 100 -11.12 -3.46 3.48
C LYS A 100 -12.51 -3.05 2.95
N ALA A 101 -13.12 -3.99 2.23
CA ALA A 101 -14.52 -4.06 1.79
C ALA A 101 -15.44 -4.86 2.73
N ASP A 102 -14.89 -5.46 3.79
CA ASP A 102 -15.61 -6.50 4.52
C ASP A 102 -16.68 -5.92 5.46
N ALA A 103 -17.94 -6.12 5.09
CA ALA A 103 -19.15 -5.81 5.86
C ALA A 103 -19.30 -6.68 7.14
N SER A 104 -18.46 -7.69 7.35
CA SER A 104 -18.59 -8.64 8.47
C SER A 104 -18.00 -8.16 9.80
N PHE A 105 -17.40 -6.96 9.85
CA PHE A 105 -16.89 -6.34 11.08
C PHE A 105 -17.58 -4.99 11.39
N SER A 106 -18.80 -4.81 10.86
CA SER A 106 -19.50 -3.53 10.72
C SER A 106 -20.32 -3.05 11.93
N GLU A 107 -20.22 -3.66 13.11
CA GLU A 107 -21.06 -3.18 14.24
C GLU A 107 -20.35 -2.34 15.30
N ALA A 108 -19.01 -2.35 15.41
CA ALA A 108 -18.36 -1.68 16.56
C ALA A 108 -17.64 -0.36 16.24
N HIS A 109 -17.00 -0.19 15.08
CA HIS A 109 -16.26 1.04 14.76
C HIS A 109 -16.29 1.30 13.25
N GLY A 110 -17.18 2.21 12.84
CA GLY A 110 -17.49 2.47 11.45
C GLY A 110 -16.31 2.94 10.58
N SER A 111 -16.48 2.65 9.28
CA SER A 111 -15.82 3.31 8.15
C SER A 111 -14.34 3.04 7.94
N TYR A 112 -14.00 2.38 6.82
CA TYR A 112 -12.69 2.50 6.20
C TYR A 112 -12.81 2.83 4.70
N PHE A 113 -11.81 3.58 4.20
CA PHE A 113 -12.01 4.97 3.80
C PHE A 113 -12.34 5.23 2.32
N THR A 114 -11.99 4.34 1.39
CA THR A 114 -12.21 4.61 -0.05
C THR A 114 -13.62 4.24 -0.52
N TYR A 115 -14.18 3.15 0.02
CA TYR A 115 -15.54 2.67 -0.30
C TYR A 115 -16.64 3.64 0.10
N VAL A 116 -16.51 4.25 1.29
CA VAL A 116 -17.52 5.17 1.84
C VAL A 116 -17.58 6.46 1.02
N ALA A 117 -16.44 6.91 0.52
CA ALA A 117 -16.37 8.12 -0.28
C ALA A 117 -16.91 7.87 -1.69
N VAL A 118 -16.48 6.79 -2.35
CA VAL A 118 -16.72 6.54 -3.77
C VAL A 118 -18.06 5.83 -4.06
N GLY A 119 -18.63 5.13 -3.07
CA GLY A 119 -19.86 4.36 -3.21
C GLY A 119 -19.62 2.91 -3.63
N ALA A 120 -20.48 1.99 -3.16
CA ALA A 120 -20.32 0.55 -3.37
C ALA A 120 -20.43 0.14 -4.85
N ASP A 121 -21.32 0.77 -5.61
CA ASP A 121 -21.59 0.40 -7.01
C ASP A 121 -20.39 0.67 -7.93
N TYR A 122 -19.75 1.83 -7.79
CA TYR A 122 -18.53 2.14 -8.53
C TYR A 122 -17.35 1.31 -8.01
N PHE A 123 -17.28 1.06 -6.70
CA PHE A 123 -16.23 0.21 -6.15
C PHE A 123 -16.28 -1.20 -6.75
N PHE A 124 -17.43 -1.83 -6.86
CA PHE A 124 -17.53 -3.20 -7.40
C PHE A 124 -17.55 -3.27 -8.94
N SER A 125 -17.27 -2.16 -9.63
CA SER A 125 -17.27 -2.07 -11.10
C SER A 125 -15.88 -1.68 -11.64
N PRO A 126 -14.87 -2.59 -11.64
CA PRO A 126 -13.53 -2.28 -12.12
C PRO A 126 -13.44 -1.79 -13.58
N SER A 127 -14.46 -2.04 -14.40
CA SER A 127 -14.53 -1.54 -15.78
C SER A 127 -14.74 -0.04 -15.88
N GLU A 128 -15.32 0.58 -14.84
CA GLU A 128 -15.64 2.01 -14.79
C GLU A 128 -14.52 2.82 -14.12
N TRP A 129 -13.48 2.16 -13.63
CA TRP A 129 -12.42 2.81 -12.88
C TRP A 129 -11.53 3.67 -13.80
N ASN A 130 -11.30 4.91 -13.37
CA ASN A 130 -10.26 5.74 -13.98
C ASN A 130 -8.84 5.20 -13.65
N LEU A 131 -7.83 5.70 -14.37
CA LEU A 131 -6.44 5.24 -14.22
C LEU A 131 -5.92 5.39 -12.78
N LEU A 132 -6.26 6.49 -12.11
CA LEU A 132 -5.84 6.76 -10.74
C LEU A 132 -6.49 5.78 -9.75
N THR A 133 -7.76 5.43 -9.98
CA THR A 133 -8.49 4.42 -9.19
C THR A 133 -7.85 3.06 -9.37
N HIS A 134 -7.51 2.65 -10.61
CA HIS A 134 -6.76 1.42 -10.84
C HIS A 134 -5.40 1.44 -10.12
N GLY A 135 -4.66 2.54 -10.17
CA GLY A 135 -3.40 2.71 -9.45
C GLY A 135 -3.58 2.58 -7.93
N ASN A 136 -4.61 3.19 -7.36
CA ASN A 136 -4.82 3.21 -5.92
C ASN A 136 -5.43 1.90 -5.37
N LEU A 137 -6.26 1.20 -6.14
CA LEU A 137 -6.96 -0.01 -5.69
C LEU A 137 -6.30 -1.27 -6.22
N THR A 138 -6.15 -1.40 -7.55
CA THR A 138 -5.65 -2.64 -8.18
C THR A 138 -4.22 -2.90 -7.74
N PHE A 139 -3.35 -1.88 -7.79
CA PHE A 139 -1.96 -2.03 -7.39
C PHE A 139 -1.82 -2.29 -5.89
N THR A 140 -2.63 -1.64 -5.05
CA THR A 140 -2.61 -1.85 -3.59
C THR A 140 -3.10 -3.25 -3.22
N ILE A 141 -4.14 -3.78 -3.88
CA ILE A 141 -4.57 -5.18 -3.71
C ILE A 141 -3.45 -6.15 -4.11
N PHE A 142 -2.78 -5.89 -5.23
CA PHE A 142 -1.63 -6.68 -5.66
C PHE A 142 -0.50 -6.68 -4.63
N LEU A 143 -0.15 -5.49 -4.11
CA LEU A 143 0.88 -5.36 -3.09
C LEU A 143 0.48 -6.07 -1.78
N PHE A 144 -0.76 -5.89 -1.32
CA PHE A 144 -1.31 -6.59 -0.16
C PHE A 144 -1.17 -8.12 -0.28
N LEU A 145 -1.62 -8.69 -1.42
CA LEU A 145 -1.54 -10.13 -1.65
C LEU A 145 -0.10 -10.61 -1.71
N SER A 146 0.78 -9.89 -2.42
CA SER A 146 2.19 -10.26 -2.49
C SER A 146 2.87 -10.22 -1.10
N ARG A 147 2.49 -9.28 -0.23
CA ARG A 147 3.00 -9.18 1.16
C ARG A 147 2.49 -10.32 2.02
N CYS A 148 1.22 -10.69 1.90
CA CYS A 148 0.68 -11.90 2.54
C CYS A 148 1.48 -13.14 2.14
N VAL A 149 1.72 -13.34 0.84
CA VAL A 149 2.53 -14.47 0.34
C VAL A 149 3.95 -14.44 0.91
N TYR A 150 4.61 -13.28 0.91
CA TYR A 150 5.95 -13.12 1.47
C TYR A 150 6.00 -13.45 2.96
N LEU A 151 5.11 -12.85 3.75
CA LEU A 151 5.09 -12.94 5.21
C LEU A 151 4.66 -14.32 5.72
N LEU A 152 3.81 -15.04 4.98
CA LEU A 152 3.44 -16.43 5.29
C LEU A 152 4.57 -17.44 5.06
N GLY A 153 5.73 -17.01 4.57
CA GLY A 153 6.95 -17.82 4.52
C GLY A 153 7.40 -18.22 3.13
N TRP A 154 6.69 -17.84 2.06
CA TRP A 154 7.14 -18.08 0.69
C TRP A 154 8.35 -17.18 0.33
N GLY A 155 8.53 -16.07 1.05
CA GLY A 155 9.61 -15.10 0.85
C GLY A 155 10.92 -15.37 1.59
N GLY A 156 10.97 -16.40 2.43
CA GLY A 156 12.11 -16.71 3.30
C GLY A 156 11.77 -17.84 4.28
N GLY A 157 12.24 -19.05 3.97
CA GLY A 157 12.36 -20.16 4.91
C GLY A 157 13.85 -20.54 5.00
N ASN A 158 14.46 -20.85 6.13
CA ASN A 158 13.97 -21.22 7.45
C ASN A 158 14.97 -20.73 8.51
N ALA A 159 14.58 -19.78 9.37
CA ALA A 159 15.26 -19.55 10.65
C ALA A 159 14.37 -19.99 11.82
N ARG A 160 13.63 -21.10 11.65
CA ARG A 160 13.20 -21.89 12.80
C ARG A 160 14.39 -22.76 13.19
N SER A 161 15.35 -22.15 13.89
CA SER A 161 16.34 -22.88 14.67
C SER A 161 15.60 -23.95 15.45
N GLN A 162 15.88 -25.20 15.12
CA GLN A 162 15.45 -26.33 15.91
C GLN A 162 16.03 -26.13 17.30
N GLY A 163 15.19 -25.77 18.27
CA GLY A 163 15.47 -25.97 19.67
C GLY A 163 15.50 -27.47 19.96
N THR A 164 16.48 -28.19 19.44
CA THR A 164 16.78 -29.56 19.85
C THR A 164 17.49 -29.47 21.18
N ILE A 165 16.75 -29.20 22.26
CA ILE A 165 17.18 -29.60 23.60
C ILE A 165 17.05 -31.13 23.62
N LYS A 166 18.09 -31.81 23.13
CA LYS A 166 18.27 -33.23 23.37
C LYS A 166 18.64 -33.35 24.86
N ALA A 167 17.62 -33.55 25.70
CA ALA A 167 17.83 -33.94 27.07
C ALA A 167 18.65 -35.24 27.08
N LYS A 168 19.88 -35.16 27.57
CA LYS A 168 20.67 -36.34 27.94
C LYS A 168 19.91 -37.01 29.09
N SER A 169 19.24 -38.11 28.81
CA SER A 169 18.90 -39.08 29.85
C SER A 169 20.06 -40.06 29.98
N ASN A 170 20.44 -40.28 31.24
CA ASN A 170 21.51 -41.16 31.71
C ASN A 170 21.34 -42.61 31.27
#